data_AF-A0A2E2AMI8-F1
#
_entry.id   AF-A0A2E2AMI8-F1
#
_cell.length_a   1.000
_cell.length_b   1.000
_cell.length_c   1.000
_cell.angle_alpha   90.00
_cell.angle_beta   90.00
_cell.angle_gamma   90.00
#
_symmetry.space_group_name_H-M   'P 1'
#
loop_
_entity.id
_entity.type
_entity.pdbx_description
1 polymer ?
#
loop_
_entity_poly.entity_id
_entity_poly.type
_entity_poly.pdbx_seq_one_letter_code
_entity_poly.pdbx_strand_id
1 'polypeptide(L)' 'MMHSIDEDGIFLKVNPRWLSAMGDPADEVIGHQFTDFLTEECRIQALSDGLPLFWEAGRVHGASYRLT' A
#
# COMPACT_ATOMS: atom_id res chain seq x y z
N MET A 1 -6.90 0.72 7.97
CA MET A 1 -5.73 -0.11 8.34
C MET A 1 -4.51 0.79 8.39
N MET A 2 -3.37 0.38 8.94
CA MET A 2 -2.15 1.20 8.95
C MET A 2 -0.94 0.37 8.52
N HIS A 3 -0.12 0.95 7.66
CA HIS A 3 1.12 0.38 7.15
C HIS A 3 2.13 1.51 6.88
N SER A 4 3.37 1.15 6.62
CA SER A 4 4.41 2.05 6.12
C SER A 4 5.17 1.39 4.99
N ILE A 5 5.54 2.19 4.00
CA ILE A 5 6.35 1.81 2.84
C ILE A 5 7.64 2.63 2.79
N ASP A 6 8.66 2.14 2.10
CA ASP A 6 9.84 2.94 1.74
C ASP A 6 9.61 3.75 0.45
N GLU A 7 10.70 4.36 -0.06
CA GLU A 7 10.70 5.17 -1.28
C GLU A 7 10.37 4.38 -2.56
N ASP A 8 10.62 3.08 -2.57
CA ASP A 8 10.29 2.19 -3.69
C ASP A 8 8.87 1.61 -3.59
N GLY A 9 8.14 1.92 -2.50
CA GLY A 9 6.80 1.40 -2.25
C GLY A 9 6.79 0.01 -1.62
N ILE A 10 7.90 -0.42 -1.04
CA ILE A 10 8.02 -1.71 -0.37
C ILE A 10 7.53 -1.62 1.07
N PHE A 11 6.72 -2.58 1.51
CA PHE A 11 6.26 -2.61 2.90
C PHE A 11 7.42 -2.76 3.88
N LEU A 12 7.55 -1.79 4.80
CA LEU A 12 8.46 -1.83 5.95
C LEU A 12 7.76 -2.37 7.19
N LYS A 13 6.47 -2.06 7.35
CA LYS A 13 5.68 -2.45 8.52
C LYS A 13 4.20 -2.48 8.20
N VAL A 14 3.50 -3.46 8.77
CA VAL A 14 2.03 -3.54 8.79
C VAL A 14 1.54 -3.75 10.22
N ASN A 15 0.33 -3.27 10.53
CA ASN A 15 -0.28 -3.51 11.83
C ASN A 15 -1.09 -4.82 11.85
N PRO A 16 -1.37 -5.42 13.03
CA PRO A 16 -2.13 -6.67 13.11
C PRO A 16 -3.50 -6.62 12.42
N ARG A 17 -4.16 -5.45 12.41
CA ARG A 17 -5.45 -5.28 11.72
C ARG A 17 -5.35 -5.45 10.21
N TRP A 18 -4.22 -5.12 9.61
CA TRP A 18 -3.96 -5.35 8.18
C TRP A 18 -3.82 -6.85 7.91
N LEU A 19 -3.03 -7.55 8.72
CA LEU A 19 -2.83 -9.01 8.63
C LEU A 19 -4.15 -9.76 8.77
N SER A 20 -4.97 -9.39 9.76
CA SER A 20 -6.28 -10.02 9.95
C SER A 20 -7.26 -9.77 8.80
N ALA A 21 -7.07 -8.71 8.03
CA ALA A 21 -7.96 -8.38 6.91
C ALA A 21 -7.56 -9.11 5.61
N MET A 22 -6.26 -9.33 5.41
CA MET A 22 -5.74 -10.02 4.23
C MET A 22 -5.67 -11.55 4.44
N GLY A 23 -5.55 -11.99 5.68
CA GLY A 23 -5.36 -13.42 6.00
C GLY A 23 -3.92 -13.89 5.85
N ASP A 24 -3.02 -13.03 5.35
CA ASP A 24 -1.62 -13.35 5.10
C ASP A 24 -0.73 -13.13 6.35
N PRO A 25 0.30 -13.96 6.55
CA PRO A 25 1.30 -13.75 7.60
C PRO A 25 2.21 -12.55 7.26
N ALA A 26 2.65 -11.80 8.28
CA ALA A 26 3.41 -10.57 8.09
C ALA A 26 4.70 -10.75 7.28
N ASP A 27 5.35 -11.90 7.46
CA ASP A 27 6.62 -12.22 6.81
C ASP A 27 6.46 -12.42 5.28
N GLU A 28 5.23 -12.65 4.79
CA GLU A 28 4.90 -12.71 3.37
C GLU A 28 4.51 -11.33 2.79
N VAL A 29 4.34 -10.32 3.64
CA VAL A 29 3.91 -8.97 3.24
C VAL A 29 5.07 -7.98 3.27
N ILE A 30 5.88 -8.04 4.32
CA ILE A 30 7.05 -7.18 4.46
C ILE A 30 8.07 -7.53 3.37
N GLY A 31 8.62 -6.51 2.71
CA GLY A 31 9.54 -6.71 1.58
C GLY A 31 8.86 -6.83 0.21
N HIS A 32 7.52 -6.85 0.15
CA HIS A 32 6.77 -6.81 -1.11
C HIS A 32 6.26 -5.40 -1.45
N GLN A 33 6.02 -5.16 -2.73
CA GLN A 33 5.40 -3.94 -3.25
C GLN A 33 3.98 -3.79 -2.70
N PHE A 34 3.64 -2.63 -2.12
CA PHE A 34 2.27 -2.44 -1.61
C PHE A 34 1.20 -2.52 -2.71
N THR A 35 1.59 -2.13 -3.92
CA THR A 35 0.74 -2.20 -5.10
C THR A 35 0.39 -3.63 -5.50
N ASP A 36 1.16 -4.63 -5.05
CA ASP A 36 0.90 -6.04 -5.34
C ASP A 36 -0.39 -6.56 -4.71
N PHE A 37 -0.81 -5.94 -3.62
CA PHE A 37 -1.99 -6.30 -2.83
C PHE A 37 -3.23 -5.49 -3.22
N LEU A 38 -3.14 -4.65 -4.25
CA LEU A 38 -4.25 -3.85 -4.75
C LEU A 38 -4.92 -4.54 -5.93
N THR A 39 -6.23 -4.34 -6.09
CA THR A 39 -6.90 -4.69 -7.35
C THR A 39 -6.25 -3.94 -8.51
N GLU A 40 -6.32 -4.50 -9.72
CA GLU A 40 -5.66 -3.92 -10.89
C GLU A 40 -6.01 -2.45 -11.12
N GLU A 41 -7.30 -2.11 -11.00
CA GLU A 41 -7.79 -0.72 -11.09
C GLU A 41 -7.12 0.20 -10.06
N CYS A 42 -7.00 -0.26 -8.81
CA CYS A 42 -6.39 0.50 -7.73
C CYS A 42 -4.87 0.56 -7.85
N ARG A 43 -4.22 -0.48 -8.38
CA ARG A 43 -2.79 -0.47 -8.72
C ARG A 43 -2.49 0.63 -9.73
N ILE A 44 -3.26 0.69 -10.81
CA ILE A 44 -3.11 1.73 -11.84
C ILE A 44 -3.30 3.13 -11.24
N GLN A 45 -4.34 3.31 -10.41
CA GLN A 45 -4.60 4.57 -9.72
C GLN A 45 -3.45 4.97 -8.76
N ALA A 46 -2.92 4.02 -8.01
CA ALA A 46 -1.81 4.26 -7.08
C ALA A 46 -0.54 4.70 -7.82
N LEU A 47 -0.21 4.05 -8.93
CA LEU A 47 0.99 4.34 -9.71
C LEU A 47 0.86 5.63 -10.54
N SER A 48 -0.31 5.89 -11.11
CA SER A 48 -0.53 7.03 -12.02
C SER A 48 -0.75 8.35 -11.28
N ASP A 49 -1.50 8.31 -10.17
CA ASP A 49 -1.96 9.51 -9.47
C ASP A 49 -1.48 9.54 -8.01
N GLY A 50 -1.66 8.45 -7.28
CA GLY A 50 -1.49 8.41 -5.82
C GLY A 50 -0.05 8.68 -5.35
N LEU A 51 0.88 7.84 -5.80
CA LEU A 51 2.29 7.95 -5.44
C LEU A 51 2.94 9.22 -6.00
N PRO A 52 2.75 9.60 -7.29
CA PRO A 52 3.28 10.87 -7.79
C PRO A 52 2.83 12.07 -6.96
N LEU A 53 1.53 12.15 -6.63
CA LEU A 53 0.99 13.23 -5.80
C LEU A 53 1.57 13.20 -4.38
N PHE A 54 1.76 12.01 -3.81
CA PHE A 54 2.38 11.86 -2.49
C PHE A 54 3.83 12.34 -2.48
N TRP A 55 4.62 11.98 -3.49
CA TRP A 55 6.01 12.39 -3.59
C TRP A 55 6.15 13.89 -3.82
N GLU A 56 5.25 14.50 -4.58
CA GLU A 56 5.25 15.95 -4.81
C GLU A 56 4.77 16.74 -3.58
N ALA A 57 3.66 16.32 -2.96
CA ALA A 57 3.00 17.07 -1.88
C ALA A 57 3.49 16.69 -0.47
N GLY A 58 4.25 15.59 -0.34
CA GLY A 58 4.68 15.00 0.93
C GLY A 58 3.54 14.36 1.76
N ARG A 59 2.30 14.44 1.27
CA ARG A 59 1.10 13.88 1.92
C ARG A 59 -0.05 13.78 0.94
N VAL A 60 -0.86 12.72 1.08
CA VAL A 60 -2.14 12.56 0.37
C VAL A 60 -3.21 12.17 1.38
N HIS A 61 -4.40 12.72 1.23
CA HIS A 61 -5.58 12.36 2.02
C HIS A 61 -6.73 11.94 1.10
N GLY A 62 -7.58 11.03 1.57
CA GLY A 62 -8.77 10.58 0.82
C GLY A 62 -8.49 9.58 -0.30
N ALA A 63 -7.23 9.19 -0.53
CA ALA A 63 -6.89 8.07 -1.40
C ALA A 63 -7.49 6.78 -0.80
N SER A 64 -8.33 6.12 -1.58
CA SER A 64 -9.04 4.91 -1.17
C SER A 64 -8.70 3.80 -2.16
N TYR A 65 -8.15 2.70 -1.65
CA TYR A 65 -7.74 1.57 -2.45
C TYR A 65 -8.51 0.32 -2.03
N ARG A 66 -8.75 -0.55 -3.00
CA ARG A 66 -9.31 -1.88 -2.79
C ARG A 66 -8.18 -2.89 -2.83
N LEU A 67 -8.18 -3.78 -1.84
CA LEU A 67 -7.24 -4.89 -1.77
C LEU A 67 -7.80 -6.09 -2.55
N THR A 68 -6.92 -6.96 -3.06
CA THR A 68 -7.28 -8.21 -3.75
C THR A 68 -7.82 -9.27 -2.81
#